data_AF-A0A8K1G206-F1
#
_entry.id   AF-A0A8K1G206-F1
#
_cell.length_a   1.000
_cell.length_b   1.000
_cell.length_c   1.000
_cell.angle_alpha   90.00
_cell.angle_beta   90.00
_cell.angle_gamma   90.00
#
_symmetry.space_group_name_H-M   'P 1'
#
loop_
_entity.id
_entity.type
_entity.pdbx_description
1 polymer ?
#
loop_
_entity_poly.entity_id
_entity_poly.type
_entity_poly.pdbx_seq_one_letter_code
_entity_poly.pdbx_strand_id
1 'polypeptide(L)'
;MKALKEYGRTSPYFLGLLNGQLTGSVVVPHDIKYLFQCLHSRTEYQLWEATWKRHLQDALPGWLNEPDTAVDNEGNLITLQRVLGEGDWETPNKQAAGLPKQLLKQVARTAIKAFTTMRPSGPLESYLDVFQGPQENFLQFVERLTVAIEQQEDDELARKRLVTSLVFKHANQ
;
A
#
# COMPACT_ATOMS: atom_id res chain seq x y z
N MET A 1 6.88 14.28 -1.75
CA MET A 1 5.89 15.11 -1.02
C MET A 1 5.02 15.97 -1.95
N LYS A 2 5.57 16.69 -2.94
CA LYS A 2 4.78 17.55 -3.86
C LYS A 2 3.73 16.75 -4.65
N ALA A 3 4.11 15.63 -5.27
CA ALA A 3 3.18 14.77 -6.00
C ALA A 3 2.08 14.13 -5.13
N LEU A 4 2.36 13.80 -3.87
CA LEU A 4 1.33 13.29 -2.94
C LEU A 4 0.31 14.39 -2.61
N LYS A 5 0.77 15.63 -2.43
CA LYS A 5 -0.09 16.79 -2.17
C LYS A 5 -0.89 17.24 -3.40
N GLU A 6 -0.33 17.10 -4.59
CA GLU A 6 -0.94 17.56 -5.84
C GLU A 6 -1.87 16.52 -6.48
N TYR A 7 -1.54 15.24 -6.40
CA TYR A 7 -2.29 14.18 -7.10
C TYR A 7 -3.00 13.20 -6.15
N GLY A 8 -2.70 13.25 -4.84
CA GLY A 8 -3.32 12.37 -3.86
C GLY A 8 -2.71 10.97 -3.80
N ARG A 9 -3.06 10.25 -2.72
CA ARG A 9 -2.44 8.97 -2.31
C ARG A 9 -2.73 7.80 -3.25
N THR A 10 -3.86 7.84 -3.92
CA THR A 10 -4.37 6.78 -4.80
C THR A 10 -4.15 7.08 -6.29
N SER A 11 -3.51 8.21 -6.62
CA SER A 11 -3.28 8.57 -8.02
C SER A 11 -2.39 7.54 -8.72
N PRO A 12 -2.77 7.06 -9.92
CA PRO A 12 -1.94 6.18 -10.74
C PRO A 12 -0.54 6.76 -11.01
N TYR A 13 -0.41 8.08 -11.11
CA TYR A 13 0.88 8.75 -11.31
C TYR A 13 1.78 8.62 -10.07
N PHE A 14 1.22 8.90 -8.89
CA PHE A 14 1.96 8.77 -7.64
C PHE A 14 2.34 7.31 -7.36
N LEU A 15 1.42 6.37 -7.57
CA LEU A 15 1.67 4.95 -7.41
C LEU A 15 2.70 4.44 -8.42
N GLY A 16 2.66 4.92 -9.67
CA GLY A 16 3.66 4.61 -10.69
C GLY A 16 5.06 5.09 -10.30
N LEU A 17 5.18 6.32 -9.79
CA LEU A 17 6.44 6.87 -9.30
C LEU A 17 7.00 6.07 -8.11
N LEU A 18 6.15 5.81 -7.11
CA LEU A 18 6.52 5.06 -5.91
C LEU A 18 6.97 3.64 -6.28
N ASN A 19 6.24 2.97 -7.17
CA ASN A 19 6.59 1.65 -7.66
C ASN A 19 7.91 1.65 -8.42
N GLY A 20 8.13 2.63 -9.31
CA GLY A 20 9.38 2.77 -10.06
C GLY A 20 10.59 2.98 -9.15
N GLN A 21 10.47 3.81 -8.12
CA GLN A 21 11.56 4.05 -7.17
C GLN A 21 11.89 2.83 -6.32
N LEU A 22 10.87 2.16 -5.76
CA LEU A 22 11.06 1.04 -4.83
C LEU A 22 11.40 -0.28 -5.52
N THR A 23 10.99 -0.48 -6.78
CA THR A 23 11.27 -1.72 -7.52
C THR A 23 12.44 -1.59 -8.50
N GLY A 24 12.75 -0.37 -8.95
CA GLY A 24 13.88 -0.08 -9.84
C GLY A 24 15.23 -0.06 -9.13
N SER A 25 15.24 0.16 -7.81
CA SER A 25 16.44 0.13 -6.98
C SER A 25 16.35 -0.96 -5.91
N VAL A 26 17.50 -1.42 -5.43
CA VAL A 26 17.55 -2.31 -4.24
C VAL A 26 17.42 -1.41 -3.01
N VAL A 27 16.27 -1.45 -2.35
CA VAL A 27 15.95 -0.63 -1.18
C VAL A 27 15.82 -1.53 0.04
N VAL A 28 16.45 -1.17 1.15
CA VAL A 28 16.40 -1.95 2.39
C VAL A 28 15.18 -1.59 3.24
N PRO A 29 14.70 -2.50 4.11
CA PRO A 29 13.57 -2.24 5.00
C PRO A 29 13.64 -0.92 5.77
N HIS A 30 14.83 -0.53 6.23
CA HIS A 30 15.04 0.74 6.94
C HIS A 30 14.65 1.95 6.09
N ASP A 31 15.13 2.01 4.85
CA ASP A 31 14.85 3.12 3.93
C ASP A 31 13.38 3.15 3.52
N ILE A 32 12.76 1.97 3.38
CA ILE A 32 11.31 1.85 3.15
C ILE A 32 10.55 2.47 4.33
N LYS A 33 10.86 2.08 5.57
CA LYS A 33 10.23 2.66 6.77
C LYS A 33 10.41 4.17 6.79
N TYR A 34 11.62 4.67 6.57
CA TYR A 34 11.89 6.10 6.56
C TYR A 34 11.09 6.85 5.48
N LEU A 35 11.03 6.31 4.26
CA LEU A 35 10.24 6.88 3.18
C LEU A 35 8.76 6.95 3.55
N PHE A 36 8.18 5.86 4.06
CA PHE A 36 6.77 5.82 4.41
C PHE A 36 6.43 6.63 5.67
N GLN A 37 7.35 6.80 6.61
CA GLN A 37 7.21 7.78 7.71
C GLN A 37 7.10 9.20 7.16
N CYS A 38 7.87 9.55 6.12
CA CYS A 38 7.79 10.86 5.49
C CYS A 38 6.48 11.08 4.73
N LEU A 39 5.83 10.01 4.25
CA LEU A 39 4.60 10.09 3.45
C LEU A 39 3.32 10.14 4.30
N HIS A 40 3.38 9.75 5.57
CA HIS A 40 2.20 9.56 6.42
C HIS A 40 2.22 10.44 7.67
N SER A 41 1.04 10.73 8.21
CA SER A 41 0.94 11.13 9.62
C SER A 41 1.35 9.97 10.54
N ARG A 42 1.64 10.27 11.81
CA ARG A 42 2.08 9.27 12.79
C ARG A 42 1.15 8.05 12.89
N THR A 43 -0.16 8.29 12.91
CA THR A 43 -1.18 7.23 13.03
C THR A 43 -1.30 6.39 11.77
N GLU A 44 -1.26 7.03 10.60
CA GLU A 44 -1.29 6.32 9.32
C GLU A 44 -0.03 5.47 9.12
N TYR A 45 1.13 5.95 9.57
CA TYR A 45 2.36 5.18 9.53
C TYR A 45 2.25 3.91 10.38
N GLN A 46 1.72 4.00 11.61
CA GLN A 46 1.52 2.83 12.47
C GLN A 46 0.58 1.80 11.85
N LEU A 47 -0.51 2.26 11.22
CA LEU A 47 -1.45 1.38 10.52
C LEU A 47 -0.79 0.73 9.31
N TRP A 48 0.01 1.49 8.56
CA TRP A 48 0.75 1.00 7.42
C TRP A 48 1.78 -0.05 7.84
N GLU A 49 2.56 0.20 8.89
CA GLU A 49 3.57 -0.72 9.39
C GLU A 49 2.95 -2.03 9.88
N ALA A 50 1.82 -1.96 10.59
CA ALA A 50 1.06 -3.15 11.00
C ALA A 50 0.52 -3.94 9.80
N THR A 51 -0.01 -3.24 8.79
CA THR A 51 -0.51 -3.86 7.55
C THR A 51 0.63 -4.51 6.76
N TRP A 52 1.78 -3.84 6.69
CA TRP A 52 2.96 -4.36 6.02
C TRP A 52 3.53 -5.60 6.71
N LYS A 53 3.61 -5.58 8.05
CA LYS A 53 4.01 -6.74 8.85
C LYS A 53 3.12 -7.95 8.59
N ARG A 54 1.81 -7.76 8.50
CA ARG A 54 0.85 -8.83 8.16
C ARG A 54 1.11 -9.39 6.75
N HIS A 55 1.23 -8.53 5.74
CA HIS A 55 1.52 -9.01 4.37
C HIS A 55 2.87 -9.71 4.26
N LEU A 56 3.89 -9.30 5.03
CA LEU A 56 5.18 -9.99 5.10
C LEU A 56 5.05 -11.37 5.75
N GLN A 57 4.27 -11.50 6.82
CA GLN A 57 3.96 -12.78 7.45
C GLN A 57 3.28 -13.75 6.49
N ASP A 58 2.31 -13.25 5.72
CA ASP A 58 1.57 -14.07 4.75
C ASP A 58 2.44 -14.49 3.55
N ALA A 59 3.39 -13.63 3.13
CA ALA A 59 4.27 -13.89 1.99
C ALA A 59 5.50 -14.75 2.34
N LEU A 60 5.94 -14.73 3.60
CA LEU A 60 7.16 -15.41 4.06
C LEU A 60 7.20 -16.92 3.73
N PRO A 61 6.13 -17.71 3.95
CA PRO A 61 6.14 -19.13 3.57
C PRO A 61 6.35 -19.35 2.07
N GLY A 62 5.84 -18.45 1.23
CA GLY A 62 6.05 -18.49 -0.22
C GLY A 62 7.51 -18.29 -0.60
N TRP A 63 8.17 -17.31 0.03
CA TRP A 63 9.60 -17.03 -0.21
C TRP A 63 10.51 -18.16 0.29
N LEU A 64 10.15 -18.79 1.41
CA LEU A 64 10.90 -19.95 1.93
C LEU A 64 10.87 -21.17 1.00
N ASN A 65 9.93 -21.24 0.06
CA ASN A 65 9.86 -22.31 -0.95
C ASN A 65 10.64 -21.99 -2.22
N GLU A 66 11.16 -20.76 -2.38
CA GLU A 66 11.91 -20.34 -3.56
C GLU A 66 13.43 -20.36 -3.28
N PRO A 67 14.26 -20.99 -4.13
CA PRO A 67 15.71 -21.09 -3.90
C PRO A 67 16.40 -19.73 -3.74
N ASP A 68 15.94 -18.72 -4.48
CA ASP A 68 16.55 -17.39 -4.54
C ASP A 68 16.13 -16.47 -3.38
N THR A 69 15.16 -16.88 -2.56
CA THR A 69 14.63 -16.06 -1.45
C THR A 69 14.47 -16.81 -0.12
N ALA A 70 14.72 -18.12 -0.08
CA ALA A 70 14.60 -18.93 1.13
C ALA A 70 15.72 -18.70 2.15
N VAL A 71 16.92 -18.36 1.67
CA VAL A 71 18.11 -18.12 2.49
C VAL A 71 18.65 -16.71 2.30
N ASP A 72 19.33 -16.24 3.33
CA ASP A 72 20.07 -15.01 3.32
C ASP A 72 21.39 -15.15 2.50
N ASN A 73 22.18 -14.08 2.41
CA ASN A 73 23.47 -14.13 1.70
C ASN A 73 24.54 -14.99 2.42
N GLU A 74 24.29 -15.42 3.65
CA GLU A 74 25.15 -16.26 4.50
C GLU A 74 24.67 -17.73 4.55
N GLY A 75 23.56 -18.08 3.88
CA GLY A 75 22.96 -19.40 3.88
C GLY A 75 22.00 -19.70 5.06
N ASN A 76 21.68 -18.72 5.91
CA ASN A 76 20.70 -18.89 6.99
C ASN A 76 19.27 -18.69 6.48
N LEU A 77 18.31 -19.38 7.09
CA LEU A 77 16.90 -19.23 6.75
C LEU A 77 16.40 -17.80 7.01
N ILE A 78 15.59 -17.29 6.08
CA ILE A 78 14.98 -15.97 6.20
C ILE A 78 13.90 -15.98 7.29
N THR A 79 13.93 -14.96 8.15
CA THR A 79 12.96 -14.76 9.23
C THR A 79 12.20 -13.45 9.05
N LEU A 80 11.03 -13.35 9.69
CA LEU A 80 10.21 -12.14 9.66
C LEU A 80 10.98 -10.91 10.20
N GLN A 81 11.74 -11.07 11.29
CA GLN A 81 12.54 -9.99 11.87
C GLN A 81 13.58 -9.48 10.87
N ARG A 82 14.17 -10.38 10.08
CA ARG A 82 15.18 -10.01 9.09
C ARG A 82 14.60 -9.21 7.92
N VAL A 83 13.42 -9.60 7.41
CA VAL A 83 12.74 -8.86 6.33
C VAL A 83 12.10 -7.55 6.80
N LEU A 84 11.77 -7.43 8.09
CA LEU A 84 11.31 -6.18 8.70
C LEU A 84 12.45 -5.25 9.11
N GLY A 85 13.68 -5.75 9.19
CA GLY A 85 14.79 -5.02 9.78
C GLY A 85 14.60 -4.74 11.27
N GLU A 86 14.07 -5.72 12.02
CA GLU A 86 13.84 -5.65 13.47
C GLU A 86 14.94 -6.40 14.24
N GLY A 87 15.16 -6.02 15.49
CA GLY A 87 16.16 -6.64 16.38
C GLY A 87 17.59 -6.42 15.88
N ASP A 88 18.35 -7.51 15.72
CA ASP A 88 19.76 -7.44 15.32
C ASP A 88 19.99 -6.85 13.91
N TRP A 89 18.91 -6.72 13.12
CA TRP A 89 18.90 -6.26 11.73
C TRP A 89 18.43 -4.81 11.57
N GLU A 90 18.38 -4.00 12.63
CA GLU A 90 17.87 -2.61 12.56
C GLU A 90 18.73 -1.69 11.68
N THR A 91 20.03 -1.96 11.59
CA THR A 91 20.97 -1.11 10.84
C THR A 91 20.89 -1.35 9.32
N PRO A 92 20.82 -0.30 8.48
CA PRO A 92 20.78 -0.43 7.02
C PRO A 92 21.89 -1.29 6.43
N ASN A 93 23.12 -1.17 6.96
CA ASN A 93 24.28 -1.91 6.45
C ASN A 93 24.11 -3.43 6.60
N LYS A 94 23.59 -3.89 7.75
CA LYS A 94 23.29 -5.31 7.97
C LYS A 94 22.17 -5.81 7.07
N GLN A 95 21.16 -4.98 6.81
CA GLN A 95 20.06 -5.34 5.91
C GLN A 95 20.54 -5.49 4.46
N ALA A 96 21.36 -4.55 3.99
CA ALA A 96 21.90 -4.53 2.63
C ALA A 96 22.87 -5.71 2.37
N ALA A 97 23.74 -6.00 3.34
CA ALA A 97 24.69 -7.10 3.25
C ALA A 97 24.02 -8.46 3.46
N GLY A 98 23.00 -8.50 4.32
CA GLY A 98 22.39 -9.74 4.78
C GLY A 98 21.30 -10.30 3.87
N LEU A 99 20.63 -9.49 3.05
CA LEU A 99 19.47 -9.94 2.27
C LEU A 99 19.78 -10.06 0.76
N PRO A 100 19.30 -11.13 0.08
CA PRO A 100 19.38 -11.23 -1.37
C PRO A 100 18.61 -10.10 -2.06
N LYS A 101 19.13 -9.65 -3.22
CA LYS A 101 18.49 -8.57 -4.00
C LYS A 101 17.06 -8.91 -4.43
N GLN A 102 16.78 -10.18 -4.75
CA GLN A 102 15.44 -10.62 -5.13
C GLN A 102 14.46 -10.50 -3.96
N LEU A 103 14.89 -10.91 -2.77
CA LEU A 103 14.09 -10.79 -1.56
C LEU A 103 13.82 -9.31 -1.21
N LEU A 104 14.83 -8.43 -1.31
CA LEU A 104 14.65 -6.99 -1.10
C LEU A 104 13.59 -6.38 -2.04
N LYS A 105 13.56 -6.81 -3.31
CA LYS A 105 12.50 -6.41 -4.25
C LYS A 105 11.12 -6.91 -3.84
N GLN A 106 11.01 -8.15 -3.34
CA GLN A 106 9.74 -8.67 -2.86
C GLN A 106 9.26 -7.93 -1.61
N VAL A 107 10.15 -7.64 -0.66
CA VAL A 107 9.87 -6.85 0.53
C VAL A 107 9.35 -5.45 0.15
N ALA A 108 9.98 -4.79 -0.83
CA ALA A 108 9.53 -3.50 -1.35
C ALA A 108 8.16 -3.58 -2.03
N ARG A 109 7.85 -4.63 -2.78
CA ARG A 109 6.51 -4.85 -3.36
C ARG A 109 5.45 -5.01 -2.27
N THR A 110 5.76 -5.75 -1.20
CA THR A 110 4.86 -5.93 -0.07
C THR A 110 4.59 -4.60 0.66
N ALA A 111 5.58 -3.71 0.73
CA ALA A 111 5.44 -2.37 1.29
C ALA A 111 4.47 -1.50 0.48
N ILE A 112 4.58 -1.54 -0.85
CA ILE A 112 3.64 -0.86 -1.77
C ILE A 112 2.24 -1.45 -1.63
N LYS A 113 2.12 -2.79 -1.58
CA LYS A 113 0.83 -3.46 -1.37
C LYS A 113 0.19 -3.04 -0.06
N ALA A 114 0.96 -2.94 1.02
CA ALA A 114 0.46 -2.44 2.30
C ALA A 114 -0.04 -0.99 2.18
N PHE A 115 0.66 -0.15 1.45
CA PHE A 115 0.27 1.23 1.21
C PHE A 115 -1.03 1.37 0.40
N THR A 116 -1.20 0.57 -0.66
CA THR A 116 -2.40 0.61 -1.50
C THR A 116 -3.59 -0.08 -0.86
N THR A 117 -3.37 -1.10 -0.02
CA THR A 117 -4.44 -1.81 0.71
C THR A 117 -4.84 -1.14 2.01
N MET A 118 -3.98 -0.28 2.58
CA MET A 118 -4.35 0.51 3.74
C MET A 118 -5.50 1.44 3.36
N ARG A 119 -6.69 1.19 3.91
CA ARG A 119 -7.83 2.10 3.80
C ARG A 119 -7.57 3.30 4.72
N PRO A 120 -7.88 4.55 4.31
CA PRO A 120 -7.84 5.67 5.23
C PRO A 120 -8.81 5.41 6.38
N SER A 121 -8.32 5.44 7.62
CA SER A 121 -9.16 5.34 8.82
C SER A 121 -9.86 6.69 9.05
N GLY A 122 -10.80 7.04 8.19
CA GLY A 122 -11.81 8.08 8.42
C GLY A 122 -13.18 7.43 8.64
N PRO A 123 -14.17 8.16 9.16
CA PRO A 123 -15.55 7.68 9.07
C PRO A 123 -15.86 7.47 7.58
N LEU A 124 -16.00 6.21 7.18
CA LEU A 124 -16.47 5.90 5.84
C LEU A 124 -17.90 6.39 5.76
N GLU A 125 -18.12 7.44 4.98
CA GLU A 125 -19.45 7.70 4.44
C GLU A 125 -19.89 6.42 3.74
N SER A 126 -21.02 5.85 4.18
CA SER A 126 -21.59 4.69 3.49
C SER A 126 -21.75 5.07 2.03
N TYR A 127 -21.36 4.20 1.10
CA TYR A 127 -21.55 4.51 -0.32
C TYR A 127 -23.04 4.72 -0.68
N LEU A 128 -23.95 4.26 0.18
CA LEU A 128 -25.40 4.50 0.07
C LEU A 128 -25.81 5.93 0.44
N ASP A 129 -24.96 6.65 1.18
CA ASP A 129 -25.22 8.01 1.65
C ASP A 129 -24.48 9.07 0.82
N VAL A 130 -23.69 8.64 -0.19
CA VAL A 130 -22.99 9.55 -1.10
C VAL A 130 -23.95 10.08 -2.15
N PHE A 131 -24.45 11.31 -1.94
CA PHE A 131 -25.28 12.05 -2.91
C PHE A 131 -24.51 13.19 -3.56
N GLN A 132 -24.85 13.52 -4.81
CA GLN A 132 -24.28 14.70 -5.47
C GLN A 132 -24.75 15.96 -4.74
N GLY A 133 -23.80 16.78 -4.27
CA GLY A 133 -24.12 18.05 -3.64
C GLY A 133 -24.74 19.05 -4.63
N PRO A 134 -25.56 20.02 -4.17
CA PRO A 134 -26.25 20.98 -5.04
C PRO A 134 -25.32 21.90 -5.84
N GLN A 135 -24.05 22.00 -5.44
CA GLN A 135 -22.99 22.76 -6.10
C GLN A 135 -21.80 21.86 -6.50
N GLU A 136 -21.92 20.54 -6.31
CA GLU A 136 -20.85 19.59 -6.60
C GLU A 136 -20.88 19.22 -8.07
N ASN A 137 -19.70 19.26 -8.72
CA ASN A 137 -19.59 18.82 -10.10
C ASN A 137 -19.87 17.31 -10.20
N PHE A 138 -20.55 16.89 -11.25
CA PHE A 138 -20.86 15.48 -11.49
C PHE A 138 -19.63 14.56 -11.43
N LEU A 139 -18.49 14.96 -12.00
CA LEU A 139 -17.26 14.17 -11.96
C LEU A 139 -16.71 14.04 -10.53
N GLN A 140 -16.77 15.11 -9.73
CA GLN A 140 -16.34 15.08 -8.32
C GLN A 140 -17.22 14.15 -7.48
N PHE A 141 -18.53 14.17 -7.73
CA PHE A 141 -19.47 13.25 -7.12
C PHE A 141 -19.16 11.79 -7.50
N VAL A 142 -18.97 11.50 -8.79
CA VAL A 142 -18.65 10.14 -9.27
C VAL A 142 -17.35 9.64 -8.65
N GLU A 143 -16.32 10.49 -8.56
CA GLU A 143 -15.06 10.16 -7.91
C GLU A 143 -15.26 9.83 -6.42
N ARG A 144 -16.00 10.66 -5.67
CA ARG A 144 -16.28 10.42 -4.25
C ARG A 144 -17.06 9.12 -4.03
N LEU A 145 -18.09 8.86 -4.84
CA LEU A 145 -18.87 7.63 -4.81
C LEU A 145 -18.02 6.40 -5.16
N THR A 146 -17.18 6.49 -6.18
CA THR A 146 -16.27 5.39 -6.59
C THR A 146 -15.31 5.05 -5.45
N VAL A 147 -14.71 6.06 -4.83
CA VAL A 147 -13.82 5.89 -3.68
C VAL A 147 -14.54 5.24 -2.50
N ALA A 148 -15.76 5.69 -2.17
CA ALA A 148 -16.54 5.11 -1.06
C ALA A 148 -16.87 3.63 -1.29
N ILE A 149 -17.18 3.24 -2.54
CA ILE A 149 -17.46 1.86 -2.94
C ILE A 149 -16.19 1.02 -2.88
N GLU A 150 -15.07 1.49 -3.45
CA GLU A 150 -13.78 0.78 -3.42
C GLU A 150 -13.27 0.52 -1.99
N GLN A 151 -13.63 1.40 -1.04
CA GLN A 151 -13.26 1.25 0.35
C GLN A 151 -14.18 0.31 1.15
N GLN A 152 -15.33 -0.10 0.61
CA GLN A 152 -16.32 -0.93 1.32
C GLN A 152 -16.58 -2.27 0.62
N GLU A 153 -16.31 -2.35 -0.68
CA GLU A 153 -16.55 -3.52 -1.51
C GLU A 153 -15.25 -4.03 -2.12
N ASP A 154 -14.88 -5.28 -1.82
CA ASP A 154 -13.65 -5.88 -2.31
C ASP A 154 -13.81 -6.51 -3.71
N ASP A 155 -15.02 -6.93 -4.11
CA ASP A 155 -15.27 -7.54 -5.42
C ASP A 155 -15.32 -6.51 -6.56
N GLU A 156 -14.40 -6.61 -7.52
CA GLU A 156 -14.27 -5.64 -8.63
C GLU A 156 -15.55 -5.56 -9.49
N LEU A 157 -16.22 -6.70 -9.70
CA LEU A 157 -17.45 -6.74 -10.48
C LEU A 157 -18.61 -6.07 -9.73
N ALA A 158 -18.71 -6.27 -8.42
CA ALA A 158 -19.67 -5.59 -7.56
C ALA A 158 -19.42 -4.08 -7.55
N ARG A 159 -18.16 -3.63 -7.44
CA ARG A 159 -17.82 -2.19 -7.50
C ARG A 159 -18.35 -1.54 -8.78
N LYS A 160 -18.06 -2.13 -9.94
CA LYS A 160 -18.51 -1.61 -11.25
C LYS A 160 -20.04 -1.50 -11.35
N ARG A 161 -20.75 -2.52 -10.85
CA ARG A 161 -22.23 -2.52 -10.81
C ARG A 161 -22.76 -1.45 -9.87
N LEU A 162 -22.19 -1.32 -8.67
CA LEU A 162 -22.60 -0.34 -7.66
C LEU A 162 -22.39 1.09 -8.15
N VAL A 163 -21.23 1.41 -8.73
CA VAL A 163 -20.94 2.74 -9.29
C VAL A 163 -22.00 3.09 -10.34
N THR A 164 -22.20 2.21 -11.33
CA THR A 164 -23.18 2.48 -12.40
C THR A 164 -24.58 2.69 -11.84
N SER A 165 -25.02 1.85 -10.91
CA SER A 165 -26.37 1.93 -10.31
C SER A 165 -26.57 3.21 -9.48
N LEU A 166 -25.59 3.58 -8.65
CA LEU A 166 -25.72 4.66 -7.70
C LEU A 166 -25.46 6.04 -8.32
N VAL A 167 -24.61 6.13 -9.36
CA VAL A 167 -24.41 7.38 -10.10
C VAL A 167 -25.73 7.91 -10.66
N PHE A 168 -26.58 7.05 -11.22
CA PHE A 168 -27.89 7.49 -11.74
C PHE A 168 -28.89 7.81 -10.64
N LYS A 169 -28.84 7.12 -9.50
CA LYS A 169 -29.82 7.31 -8.41
C LYS A 169 -29.51 8.54 -7.55
N HIS A 170 -28.23 8.87 -7.41
CA HIS A 170 -27.74 9.86 -6.44
C HIS A 170 -27.23 11.15 -7.09
N ALA A 171 -27.16 11.21 -8.42
CA ALA A 171 -26.90 12.45 -9.15
C ALA A 171 -28.10 13.41 -9.03
N ASN A 172 -27.80 14.71 -9.04
CA ASN A 172 -28.82 15.74 -9.14
C ASN A 172 -29.39 15.75 -10.57
N GLN A 173 -30.71 15.88 -10.69
CA GLN A 173 -31.40 16.05 -11.98
C GLN A 173 -31.16 17.42 -12.59
#